data_AF-A0A7Y2B5K0-F1
#
_entry.id   AF-A0A7Y2B5K0-F1
#
_cell.length_a   1.000
_cell.length_b   1.000
_cell.length_c   1.000
_cell.angle_alpha   90.00
_cell.angle_beta   90.00
_cell.angle_gamma   90.00
#
_symmetry.space_group_name_H-M   'P 1'
#
loop_
_entity.id
_entity.type
_entity.pdbx_description
1 polymer ?
#
loop_
_entity_poly.entity_id
_entity_poly.type
_entity_poly.pdbx_seq_one_letter_code
_entity_poly.pdbx_strand_id
1 'polypeptide(L)'
;NGRHGDAGTGAYKDNKQDLVTSAGPTVTAPLYWIPGRTDYHWIMQTEIDDGTARMIMDLNADGNWVDEDGTVLDKTLFGYDSDITIPSLQGIKPGTGSRGDVSAWHNWSNGMWTLKIMRARDTGAADDVQWTAVGEPYYFSIGVMNASAIAHATPGGFAGTAYQLILGE
;
A
#
# COMPACT_ATOMS: atom_id res chain seq x y z
N ASN A 1 -0.61 -3.22 -22.27
CA ASN A 1 -0.53 -2.51 -20.98
C ASN A 1 0.93 -2.52 -20.57
N GLY A 2 1.65 -1.39 -20.67
CA GLY A 2 3.13 -1.34 -20.59
C GLY A 2 3.69 -1.13 -19.18
N ARG A 3 2.88 -1.38 -18.15
CA ARG A 3 3.34 -1.32 -16.76
C ARG A 3 4.00 -2.66 -16.43
N HIS A 4 5.32 -2.70 -16.57
CA HIS A 4 6.14 -3.78 -16.04
C HIS A 4 6.61 -3.36 -14.66
N GLY A 5 6.45 -4.22 -13.67
CA GLY A 5 7.09 -4.05 -12.37
C GLY A 5 8.43 -4.77 -12.37
N ASP A 6 9.37 -4.27 -11.58
CA ASP A 6 10.68 -4.88 -11.42
C ASP A 6 10.55 -6.29 -10.81
N ALA A 7 11.64 -7.07 -10.87
CA ALA A 7 11.65 -8.41 -10.32
C ALA A 7 11.35 -8.42 -8.81
N GLY A 8 10.57 -9.42 -8.36
CA GLY A 8 10.24 -9.63 -6.96
C GLY A 8 8.73 -9.53 -6.66
N THR A 9 8.39 -9.41 -5.38
CA THR A 9 6.99 -9.35 -4.93
C THR A 9 6.60 -7.94 -4.51
N GLY A 10 5.38 -7.53 -4.87
CA GLY A 10 4.83 -6.24 -4.47
C GLY A 10 4.50 -6.18 -2.98
N ALA A 11 4.43 -4.96 -2.45
CA ALA A 11 4.20 -4.70 -1.03
C ALA A 11 2.72 -4.82 -0.59
N TYR A 12 1.79 -4.99 -1.53
CA TYR A 12 0.35 -5.07 -1.26
C TYR A 12 -0.41 -5.71 -2.42
N LYS A 13 -1.69 -6.00 -2.18
CA LYS A 13 -2.67 -6.45 -3.18
C LYS A 13 -4.00 -5.73 -2.97
N ASP A 14 -4.83 -5.71 -4.01
CA ASP A 14 -6.21 -5.29 -3.89
C ASP A 14 -6.96 -6.21 -2.93
N ASN A 15 -7.71 -5.64 -2.00
CA ASN A 15 -8.60 -6.37 -1.10
C ASN A 15 -9.93 -6.69 -1.80
N LYS A 16 -9.86 -7.58 -2.79
CA LYS A 16 -10.99 -7.90 -3.67
C LYS A 16 -10.96 -9.37 -4.06
N GLN A 17 -12.15 -9.94 -4.23
CA GLN A 17 -12.37 -11.27 -4.77
C GLN A 17 -13.64 -11.34 -5.62
N ASP A 18 -13.69 -12.35 -6.49
CA ASP A 18 -14.93 -12.82 -7.09
C ASP A 18 -15.48 -13.94 -6.20
N LEU A 19 -16.49 -13.60 -5.40
CA LEU A 19 -17.07 -14.46 -4.38
C LEU A 19 -18.25 -15.25 -4.96
N VAL A 20 -18.17 -16.58 -4.92
CA VAL A 20 -19.32 -17.46 -5.21
C VAL A 20 -20.14 -17.59 -3.93
N THR A 21 -21.32 -16.98 -3.91
CA THR A 21 -22.20 -17.01 -2.72
C THR A 21 -22.94 -18.35 -2.62
N SER A 22 -23.38 -18.71 -1.42
CA SER A 22 -24.21 -19.91 -1.20
C SER A 22 -25.53 -19.88 -1.95
N ALA A 23 -26.01 -18.67 -2.28
CA ALA A 23 -27.20 -18.44 -3.11
C ALA A 23 -26.96 -18.71 -4.62
N GLY A 24 -25.71 -18.97 -5.04
CA GLY A 24 -25.34 -19.31 -6.41
C GLY A 24 -24.71 -18.20 -7.28
N PRO A 25 -25.01 -16.88 -7.14
CA PRO A 25 -24.35 -15.87 -7.96
C PRO A 25 -22.91 -15.62 -7.51
N THR A 26 -22.05 -15.35 -8.50
CA THR A 26 -20.73 -14.74 -8.27
C THR A 26 -20.88 -13.23 -8.16
N VAL A 27 -20.35 -12.65 -7.09
CA VAL A 27 -20.34 -11.19 -6.87
C VAL A 27 -18.93 -10.71 -6.59
N THR A 28 -18.62 -9.47 -6.96
CA THR A 28 -17.38 -8.84 -6.49
C THR A 28 -17.56 -8.42 -5.03
N ALA A 29 -16.68 -8.90 -4.16
CA ALA A 29 -16.68 -8.60 -2.73
C ALA A 29 -15.28 -8.23 -2.23
N PRO A 30 -15.15 -7.56 -1.08
CA PRO A 30 -13.87 -7.50 -0.37
C PRO A 30 -13.40 -8.91 0.01
N LEU A 31 -12.09 -9.11 0.12
CA LEU A 31 -11.53 -10.41 0.49
C LEU A 31 -11.48 -10.57 2.02
N TYR A 32 -10.95 -9.57 2.71
CA TYR A 32 -10.78 -9.56 4.16
C TYR A 32 -11.39 -8.32 4.80
N TRP A 33 -11.72 -8.42 6.09
CA TRP A 33 -12.03 -7.30 6.97
C TRP A 33 -11.47 -7.57 8.37
N ILE A 34 -11.44 -6.56 9.25
CA ILE A 34 -11.02 -6.75 10.64
C ILE A 34 -12.16 -6.31 11.57
N PRO A 35 -12.71 -7.23 12.38
CA PRO A 35 -13.80 -6.92 13.29
C PRO A 35 -13.52 -5.72 14.21
N GLY A 36 -14.41 -4.73 14.19
CA GLY A 36 -14.35 -3.55 15.07
C GLY A 36 -13.22 -2.57 14.78
N ARG A 37 -12.45 -2.75 13.69
CA ARG A 37 -11.39 -1.83 13.30
C ARG A 37 -11.96 -0.47 12.87
N THR A 38 -11.39 0.60 13.43
CA THR A 38 -11.73 1.98 13.09
C THR A 38 -10.65 2.72 12.28
N ASP A 39 -9.50 2.11 12.03
CA ASP A 39 -8.45 2.67 11.15
C ASP A 39 -8.55 2.09 9.72
N TYR A 40 -8.81 2.97 8.76
CA TYR A 40 -9.29 2.61 7.41
C TYR A 40 -8.20 2.16 6.43
N HIS A 41 -6.92 2.28 6.78
CA HIS A 41 -5.92 2.48 5.73
C HIS A 41 -5.55 1.20 4.96
N TRP A 42 -5.37 0.06 5.63
CA TRP A 42 -4.97 -1.21 5.00
C TRP A 42 -5.02 -2.39 5.97
N ILE A 43 -4.95 -3.62 5.43
CA ILE A 43 -4.78 -4.86 6.20
C ILE A 43 -3.35 -5.39 6.04
N MET A 44 -2.64 -5.57 7.15
CA MET A 44 -1.27 -6.10 7.15
C MET A 44 -1.24 -7.59 6.81
N GLN A 45 -0.15 -8.07 6.21
CA GLN A 45 0.03 -9.52 6.00
C GLN A 45 0.03 -10.28 7.33
N THR A 46 0.64 -9.72 8.37
CA THR A 46 0.67 -10.34 9.71
C THR A 46 -0.72 -10.51 10.31
N GLU A 47 -1.64 -9.58 10.06
CA GLU A 47 -3.02 -9.63 10.54
C GLU A 47 -3.85 -10.69 9.82
N ILE A 48 -3.49 -11.01 8.57
CA ILE A 48 -4.06 -12.16 7.85
C ILE A 48 -3.47 -13.46 8.41
N ASP A 49 -2.15 -13.50 8.59
CA ASP A 49 -1.43 -14.69 9.01
C ASP A 49 -1.78 -15.11 10.46
N ASP A 50 -2.08 -14.15 11.34
CA ASP A 50 -2.47 -14.38 12.73
C ASP A 50 -3.99 -14.54 12.96
N GLY A 51 -4.79 -14.40 11.91
CA GLY A 51 -6.25 -14.56 11.94
C GLY A 51 -7.04 -13.37 12.51
N THR A 52 -6.38 -12.24 12.76
CA THR A 52 -7.04 -10.97 13.14
C THR A 52 -7.96 -10.48 12.02
N ALA A 53 -7.52 -10.58 10.77
CA ALA A 53 -8.34 -10.34 9.59
C ALA A 53 -9.16 -11.58 9.26
N ARG A 54 -10.46 -11.40 9.02
CA ARG A 54 -11.40 -12.46 8.71
C ARG A 54 -11.75 -12.43 7.23
N MET A 55 -11.73 -13.59 6.59
CA MET A 55 -12.13 -13.71 5.18
C MET A 55 -13.65 -13.56 5.03
N ILE A 56 -14.10 -12.80 4.03
CA ILE A 56 -15.51 -12.76 3.64
C ILE A 56 -15.82 -13.99 2.79
N MET A 57 -16.81 -14.77 3.21
CA MET A 57 -17.11 -16.09 2.63
C MET A 57 -18.49 -16.18 1.99
N ASP A 58 -19.43 -15.30 2.35
CA ASP A 58 -20.77 -15.35 1.77
C ASP A 58 -21.50 -14.00 1.80
N LEU A 59 -22.68 -14.01 1.19
CA LEU A 59 -23.70 -12.96 1.24
C LEU A 59 -24.99 -13.57 1.78
N ASN A 60 -25.51 -13.05 2.89
CA ASN A 60 -26.76 -13.55 3.45
C ASN A 60 -27.99 -13.07 2.64
N ALA A 61 -29.19 -13.53 3.01
CA ALA A 61 -30.44 -13.19 2.33
C ALA A 61 -30.78 -11.68 2.34
N ASP A 62 -30.30 -10.94 3.34
CA ASP A 62 -30.46 -9.48 3.45
C ASP A 62 -29.40 -8.71 2.64
N GLY A 63 -28.49 -9.44 1.98
CA GLY A 63 -27.39 -8.87 1.24
C GLY A 63 -26.26 -8.36 2.13
N ASN A 64 -26.15 -8.78 3.38
CA ASN A 64 -25.00 -8.48 4.24
C ASN A 64 -23.88 -9.50 4.00
N TRP A 65 -22.63 -9.04 4.08
CA TRP A 65 -21.48 -9.94 3.99
C TRP A 65 -21.42 -10.82 5.23
N VAL A 66 -20.95 -12.04 5.05
CA VAL A 66 -20.73 -13.00 6.12
C VAL A 66 -19.28 -13.43 6.07
N ASP A 67 -18.59 -13.32 7.21
CA ASP A 67 -17.20 -13.78 7.30
C ASP A 67 -17.10 -15.28 7.61
N GLU A 68 -15.86 -15.77 7.62
CA GLU A 68 -15.53 -17.18 7.86
C GLU A 68 -15.94 -17.71 9.25
N ASP A 69 -16.22 -16.84 10.23
CA ASP A 69 -16.77 -17.23 11.53
C ASP A 69 -18.31 -17.22 11.56
N GLY A 70 -18.95 -16.84 10.45
CA GLY A 70 -20.39 -16.65 10.38
C GLY A 70 -20.85 -15.29 10.92
N THR A 71 -19.93 -14.35 11.16
CA THR A 71 -20.28 -13.00 11.59
C THR A 71 -20.93 -12.27 10.44
N VAL A 72 -22.12 -11.71 10.68
CA VAL A 72 -22.83 -10.88 9.70
C VAL A 72 -22.35 -9.45 9.82
N LEU A 73 -21.78 -8.93 8.73
CA LEU A 73 -21.35 -7.55 8.60
C LEU A 73 -22.57 -6.71 8.27
N ASP A 74 -23.21 -6.15 9.29
CA ASP A 74 -24.35 -5.24 9.13
C ASP A 74 -23.93 -4.01 8.33
N LYS A 75 -24.48 -3.85 7.13
CA LYS A 75 -24.21 -2.73 6.21
C LYS A 75 -24.43 -1.35 6.85
N THR A 76 -25.29 -1.25 7.86
CA THR A 76 -25.51 0.02 8.57
C THR A 76 -24.26 0.48 9.33
N LEU A 77 -23.35 -0.45 9.66
CA LEU A 77 -22.05 -0.16 10.30
C LEU A 77 -20.99 0.35 9.32
N PHE A 78 -21.25 0.43 8.02
CA PHE A 78 -20.26 0.85 7.01
C PHE A 78 -20.71 2.09 6.20
N GLY A 79 -21.66 2.85 6.75
CA GLY A 79 -22.15 4.09 6.13
C GLY A 79 -21.11 5.21 6.07
N TYR A 80 -21.43 6.29 5.35
CA TYR A 80 -20.55 7.46 5.20
C TYR A 80 -20.10 8.07 6.54
N ASP A 81 -20.95 8.00 7.56
CA ASP A 81 -20.67 8.52 8.91
C ASP A 81 -20.10 7.45 9.86
N SER A 82 -19.75 6.26 9.36
CA SER A 82 -19.18 5.21 10.20
C SER A 82 -17.66 5.29 10.28
N ASP A 83 -17.14 5.12 11.49
CA ASP A 83 -15.70 4.93 11.73
C ASP A 83 -15.24 3.52 11.33
N ILE A 84 -16.16 2.57 11.14
CA ILE A 84 -15.85 1.19 10.74
C ILE A 84 -15.92 1.08 9.22
N THR A 85 -14.82 0.64 8.62
CA THR A 85 -14.64 0.62 7.17
C THR A 85 -13.88 -0.63 6.74
N ILE A 86 -14.16 -1.14 5.54
CA ILE A 86 -13.43 -2.27 4.95
C ILE A 86 -12.31 -1.69 4.05
N PRO A 87 -11.02 -1.89 4.38
CA PRO A 87 -9.92 -1.33 3.60
C PRO A 87 -9.89 -1.88 2.16
N SER A 88 -9.44 -1.07 1.20
CA SER A 88 -9.32 -1.48 -0.20
C SER A 88 -8.01 -2.23 -0.52
N LEU A 89 -7.03 -2.18 0.40
CA LEU A 89 -5.72 -2.82 0.25
C LEU A 89 -5.50 -3.87 1.34
N GLN A 90 -4.87 -4.99 0.97
CA GLN A 90 -4.51 -6.08 1.88
C GLN A 90 -3.11 -6.62 1.64
N GLY A 91 -2.63 -7.40 2.60
CA GLY A 91 -1.37 -8.12 2.52
C GLY A 91 -0.18 -7.17 2.55
N ILE A 92 -0.30 -6.06 3.30
CA ILE A 92 0.79 -5.10 3.42
C ILE A 92 2.00 -5.78 4.04
N LYS A 93 3.11 -5.78 3.33
CA LYS A 93 4.38 -6.35 3.75
C LYS A 93 5.55 -5.70 3.01
N PRO A 94 6.79 -5.85 3.51
CA PRO A 94 7.96 -5.49 2.72
C PRO A 94 7.94 -6.21 1.37
N GLY A 95 8.21 -5.47 0.29
CA GLY A 95 8.47 -6.06 -1.01
C GLY A 95 9.75 -6.90 -1.01
N THR A 96 9.98 -7.65 -2.08
CA THR A 96 11.22 -8.42 -2.27
C THR A 96 11.87 -8.10 -3.62
N GLY A 97 13.14 -8.47 -3.78
CA GLY A 97 13.92 -8.13 -4.98
C GLY A 97 14.17 -6.62 -5.09
N SER A 98 14.43 -6.13 -6.31
CA SER A 98 14.66 -4.69 -6.56
C SER A 98 13.52 -3.81 -6.01
N ARG A 99 12.28 -4.30 -6.05
CA ARG A 99 11.10 -3.61 -5.49
C ARG A 99 11.15 -3.40 -3.97
N GLY A 100 12.01 -4.12 -3.26
CA GLY A 100 12.18 -4.08 -1.80
C GLY A 100 13.50 -3.47 -1.33
N ASP A 101 14.38 -3.02 -2.24
CA ASP A 101 15.73 -2.56 -1.90
C ASP A 101 15.77 -1.15 -1.25
N VAL A 102 14.62 -0.48 -1.21
CA VAL A 102 14.45 0.82 -0.56
C VAL A 102 13.70 0.65 0.75
N SER A 103 14.30 1.13 1.84
CA SER A 103 13.66 1.26 3.14
C SER A 103 13.46 2.72 3.51
N ALA A 104 12.43 2.99 4.29
CA ALA A 104 12.14 4.33 4.78
C ALA A 104 11.77 4.31 6.25
N TRP A 105 12.24 5.32 6.97
CA TRP A 105 11.73 5.69 8.28
C TRP A 105 11.13 7.10 8.19
N HIS A 106 10.04 7.33 8.90
CA HIS A 106 9.38 8.63 8.92
C HIS A 106 8.88 8.97 10.32
N ASN A 107 8.80 10.27 10.60
CA ASN A 107 8.21 10.77 11.82
C ASN A 107 7.59 12.15 11.59
N TRP A 108 6.37 12.34 12.07
CA TRP A 108 5.72 13.64 12.15
C TRP A 108 5.86 14.19 13.57
N SER A 109 6.52 15.33 13.73
CA SER A 109 6.64 15.99 15.02
C SER A 109 6.82 17.49 14.82
N ASN A 110 6.24 18.28 15.73
CA ASN A 110 6.33 19.75 15.72
C ASN A 110 5.97 20.38 14.36
N GLY A 111 4.94 19.86 13.69
CA GLY A 111 4.47 20.39 12.41
C GLY A 111 5.36 20.06 11.20
N MET A 112 6.29 19.11 11.33
CA MET A 112 7.22 18.74 10.26
C MET A 112 7.31 17.23 10.06
N TRP A 113 7.34 16.81 8.80
CA TRP A 113 7.72 15.46 8.40
C TRP A 113 9.24 15.35 8.34
N THR A 114 9.80 14.36 9.01
CA THR A 114 11.18 13.91 8.80
C THR A 114 11.14 12.55 8.11
N LEU A 115 11.77 12.43 6.95
CA LEU A 115 11.94 11.17 6.22
C LEU A 115 13.43 10.80 6.16
N LYS A 116 13.72 9.52 6.36
CA LYS A 116 15.02 8.90 6.08
C LYS A 116 14.78 7.79 5.08
N ILE A 117 15.41 7.88 3.91
CA ILE A 117 15.33 6.87 2.86
C ILE A 117 16.71 6.22 2.74
N MET A 118 16.75 4.90 2.68
CA MET A 118 17.99 4.13 2.61
C MET A 118 17.87 3.05 1.55
N ARG A 119 18.95 2.85 0.80
CA ARG A 119 19.18 1.70 -0.09
C ARG A 119 20.69 1.47 -0.21
N ALA A 120 21.09 0.34 -0.77
CA ALA A 120 22.49 0.09 -1.08
C ALA A 120 23.01 1.09 -2.14
N ARG A 121 24.31 1.42 -2.08
CA ARG A 121 24.96 2.22 -3.14
C ARG A 121 25.04 1.44 -4.46
N ASP A 122 25.32 0.15 -4.34
CA ASP A 122 25.30 -0.80 -5.45
C ASP A 122 24.24 -1.85 -5.15
N THR A 123 23.20 -1.92 -5.98
CA THR A 123 22.14 -2.95 -5.86
C THR A 123 22.39 -4.14 -6.78
N GLY A 124 23.34 -4.05 -7.71
CA GLY A 124 23.60 -5.06 -8.73
C GLY A 124 22.48 -5.21 -9.77
N ALA A 125 21.40 -4.43 -9.67
CA ALA A 125 20.27 -4.46 -10.58
C ALA A 125 20.50 -3.50 -11.77
N ALA A 126 20.30 -3.97 -13.00
CA ALA A 126 20.68 -3.23 -14.21
C ALA A 126 19.78 -2.02 -14.51
N ASP A 127 18.57 -2.02 -13.96
CA ASP A 127 17.54 -0.98 -14.01
C ASP A 127 17.72 0.11 -12.94
N ASP A 128 18.60 -0.13 -11.98
CA ASP A 128 18.88 0.77 -10.87
C ASP A 128 20.07 1.71 -11.16
N VAL A 129 20.00 2.92 -10.60
CA VAL A 129 21.18 3.79 -10.54
C VAL A 129 22.19 3.21 -9.54
N GLN A 130 23.44 3.01 -10.00
CA GLN A 130 24.55 2.54 -9.18
C GLN A 130 25.42 3.72 -8.71
N TRP A 131 25.43 3.98 -7.40
CA TRP A 131 26.15 5.06 -6.73
C TRP A 131 27.56 4.66 -6.31
N THR A 132 28.36 4.25 -7.30
CA THR A 132 29.71 3.71 -7.09
C THR A 132 30.83 4.63 -7.58
N ALA A 133 30.55 5.64 -8.42
CA ALA A 133 31.53 6.59 -8.92
C ALA A 133 31.81 7.69 -7.88
N VAL A 134 33.06 7.76 -7.41
CA VAL A 134 33.54 8.81 -6.50
C VAL A 134 33.99 10.02 -7.31
N GLY A 135 33.77 11.23 -6.78
CA GLY A 135 34.17 12.48 -7.43
C GLY A 135 33.26 12.94 -8.58
N GLU A 136 32.38 12.09 -9.09
CA GLU A 136 31.40 12.42 -10.13
C GLU A 136 30.04 12.80 -9.53
N PRO A 137 29.31 13.76 -10.14
CA PRO A 137 28.00 14.16 -9.65
C PRO A 137 26.90 13.18 -10.07
N TYR A 138 26.15 12.69 -9.09
CA TYR A 138 24.83 12.11 -9.29
C TYR A 138 23.76 13.18 -9.14
N TYR A 139 22.80 13.22 -10.06
CA TYR A 139 21.69 14.16 -10.01
C TYR A 139 20.43 13.49 -9.47
N PHE A 140 19.75 14.16 -8.55
CA PHE A 140 18.46 13.71 -8.03
C PHE A 140 17.54 14.90 -7.78
N SER A 141 16.23 14.64 -7.79
CA SER A 141 15.22 15.64 -7.43
C SER A 141 14.27 15.04 -6.40
N ILE A 142 13.70 15.89 -5.56
CA ILE A 142 12.71 15.48 -4.55
C ILE A 142 11.37 16.08 -4.94
N GLY A 143 10.35 15.23 -5.07
CA GLY A 143 8.95 15.65 -5.16
C GLY A 143 8.30 15.56 -3.79
N VAL A 144 7.64 16.63 -3.35
CA VAL A 144 6.89 16.66 -2.09
C VAL A 144 5.42 16.82 -2.41
N MET A 145 4.60 15.88 -1.93
CA MET A 145 3.15 15.91 -2.11
C MET A 145 2.50 16.27 -0.78
N ASN A 146 1.68 17.32 -0.76
CA ASN A 146 0.81 17.62 0.37
C ASN A 146 -0.60 17.11 0.03
N ALA A 147 -1.17 16.29 0.91
CA ALA A 147 -2.34 15.43 0.69
C ALA A 147 -3.56 16.16 0.10
N SER A 148 -3.60 16.32 -1.23
CA SER A 148 -4.82 16.64 -1.96
C SER A 148 -5.17 15.45 -2.84
N ALA A 149 -6.30 14.82 -2.55
CA ALA A 149 -6.76 13.58 -3.16
C ALA A 149 -6.86 13.61 -4.71
N ILE A 150 -6.80 14.80 -5.31
CA ILE A 150 -7.01 15.03 -6.76
C ILE A 150 -5.69 15.30 -7.51
N ALA A 151 -4.60 15.71 -6.83
CA ALA A 151 -3.40 16.26 -7.48
C ALA A 151 -2.23 15.29 -7.68
N HIS A 152 -2.44 13.97 -7.57
CA HIS A 152 -1.36 12.97 -7.75
C HIS A 152 -0.84 12.92 -9.21
N ALA A 153 -1.56 13.55 -10.15
CA ALA A 153 -1.25 13.54 -11.58
C ALA A 153 -1.31 14.93 -12.25
N THR A 154 -1.54 16.02 -11.51
CA THR A 154 -1.58 17.36 -12.12
C THR A 154 -0.17 17.84 -12.47
N PRO A 155 0.06 18.30 -13.71
CA PRO A 155 1.31 18.95 -14.10
C PRO A 155 1.62 20.13 -13.16
N GLY A 156 2.76 20.09 -12.47
CA GLY A 156 3.19 21.12 -11.50
C GLY A 156 3.38 20.62 -10.06
N GLY A 157 2.91 19.42 -9.70
CA GLY A 157 3.18 18.80 -8.39
C GLY A 157 4.62 18.30 -8.21
N PHE A 158 5.38 18.22 -9.30
CA PHE A 158 6.81 17.92 -9.33
C PHE A 158 7.60 19.17 -9.70
N ALA A 159 7.62 20.18 -8.84
CA ALA A 159 8.59 21.27 -8.94
C ALA A 159 9.93 20.77 -8.39
N GLY A 160 10.71 20.06 -9.22
CA GLY A 160 11.98 19.49 -8.81
C GLY A 160 13.16 20.39 -9.16
N THR A 161 13.78 21.05 -8.17
CA THR A 161 15.18 21.45 -8.28
C THR A 161 16.03 20.19 -8.36
N ALA A 162 16.93 20.11 -9.35
CA ALA A 162 17.93 19.05 -9.40
C ALA A 162 19.05 19.38 -8.41
N TYR A 163 19.34 18.43 -7.53
CA TYR A 163 20.42 18.48 -6.55
C TYR A 163 21.56 17.58 -7.03
N GLN A 164 22.80 17.99 -6.72
CA GLN A 164 23.99 17.18 -6.94
C GLN A 164 24.36 16.44 -5.66
N LEU A 165 24.61 15.14 -5.79
CA LEU A 165 25.26 14.30 -4.80
C LEU A 165 26.62 13.88 -5.36
N ILE A 166 27.70 14.34 -4.73
CA ILE A 166 29.06 13.89 -5.03
C ILE A 166 29.50 12.99 -3.88
N LEU A 167 29.89 11.76 -4.21
CA LEU A 167 30.41 10.84 -3.21
C LEU A 167 31.85 11.20 -2.88
N GLY A 168 32.16 11.31 -1.59
CA GLY A 168 33.53 11.38 -1.09
C GLY A 168 34.20 10.00 -1.04
N GLU A 169 35.53 10.02 -0.92
CA GLU A 169 36.37 8.83 -0.67
C GLU A 169 36.05 8.15 0.68
#